data_AF-A0A7X4KER4-F1
#
_entry.id   AF-A0A7X4KER4-F1
#
_cell.length_a   1.000
_cell.length_b   1.000
_cell.length_c   1.000
_cell.angle_alpha   90.00
_cell.angle_beta   90.00
_cell.angle_gamma   90.00
#
_symmetry.space_group_name_H-M   'P 1'
#
loop_
_entity.id
_entity.type
_entity.pdbx_description
1 polymer ?
#
loop_
_entity_poly.entity_id
_entity_poly.type
_entity_poly.pdbx_seq_one_letter_code
_entity_poly.pdbx_strand_id
1 'polypeptide(L)'
;MNEDEISRLEGDTLRFAFLRAAFPLVICAEPGPLDSALDSGEAVVFNDAMEFKIMSVAEQKVAALLFLQSHSPCFEVTEDQGGVYCMVKRSQAFGKDFFEAGMRAYLLYVANKPEQSPR
;
A
#
# COMPACT_ATOMS: atom_id res chain seq x y z
N MET A 1 -11.39 1.22 8.20
CA MET A 1 -10.18 0.90 8.99
C MET A 1 -9.87 2.12 9.83
N ASN A 2 -9.75 1.98 11.15
CA ASN A 2 -9.47 3.08 12.07
C ASN A 2 -7.96 3.17 12.42
N GLU A 3 -7.57 4.20 13.17
CA GLU A 3 -6.17 4.47 13.51
C GLU A 3 -5.53 3.36 14.34
N ASP A 4 -6.25 2.83 15.33
CA ASP A 4 -5.78 1.72 16.16
C ASP A 4 -5.49 0.46 15.33
N GLU A 5 -6.38 0.14 14.38
CA GLU A 5 -6.19 -0.98 13.45
C GLU A 5 -4.95 -0.76 12.58
N ILE A 6 -4.76 0.44 12.03
CA ILE A 6 -3.62 0.78 11.17
C ILE A 6 -2.29 0.68 11.92
N SER A 7 -2.26 1.11 13.20
CA SER A 7 -1.06 1.10 14.03
C SER A 7 -0.50 -0.32 14.29
N ARG A 8 -1.35 -1.35 14.20
CA ARG A 8 -1.01 -2.75 14.44
C ARG A 8 -0.62 -3.49 13.16
N LEU A 9 -0.77 -2.87 11.99
CA LEU A 9 -0.42 -3.48 10.72
C LEU A 9 1.09 -3.44 10.50
N GLU A 10 1.66 -4.60 10.16
CA GLU A 10 3.08 -4.75 9.87
C GLU A 10 3.29 -5.71 8.69
N GLY A 11 4.50 -5.65 8.10
CA GLY A 11 4.94 -6.59 7.07
C GLY A 11 3.97 -6.68 5.89
N ASP A 12 3.63 -7.92 5.51
CA ASP A 12 2.75 -8.18 4.38
C ASP A 12 1.32 -7.71 4.60
N THR A 13 0.80 -7.78 5.83
CA THR A 13 -0.57 -7.32 6.13
C THR A 13 -0.71 -5.82 5.89
N LEU A 14 0.29 -5.02 6.30
CA LEU A 14 0.33 -3.58 6.00
C LEU A 14 0.43 -3.33 4.50
N ARG A 15 1.32 -4.06 3.82
CA ARG A 15 1.53 -3.93 2.37
C ARG A 15 0.25 -4.23 1.60
N PHE A 16 -0.46 -5.30 1.94
CA PHE A 16 -1.73 -5.67 1.30
C PHE A 16 -2.85 -4.67 1.59
N ALA A 17 -2.96 -4.18 2.83
CA ALA A 17 -3.93 -3.14 3.17
C ALA A 17 -3.68 -1.86 2.35
N PHE A 18 -2.42 -1.44 2.27
CA PHE A 18 -2.01 -0.29 1.47
C PHE A 18 -2.31 -0.49 -0.01
N LEU A 19 -1.92 -1.63 -0.60
CA LEU A 19 -2.13 -1.91 -2.02
C LEU A 19 -3.62 -1.95 -2.37
N ARG A 20 -4.47 -2.55 -1.52
CA ARG A 20 -5.93 -2.52 -1.72
C ARG A 20 -6.50 -1.11 -1.69
N ALA A 21 -5.98 -0.25 -0.80
CA ALA A 21 -6.42 1.14 -0.71
C ALA A 21 -5.94 2.01 -1.88
N ALA A 22 -4.68 1.83 -2.30
CA ALA A 22 -4.05 2.60 -3.38
C ALA A 22 -4.48 2.12 -4.78
N PHE A 23 -4.70 0.82 -4.93
CA PHE A 23 -4.98 0.14 -6.20
C PHE A 23 -6.16 -0.84 -6.04
N PRO A 24 -7.40 -0.34 -5.92
CA PRO A 24 -8.58 -1.19 -5.70
C PRO A 24 -8.85 -2.20 -6.83
N LEU A 25 -8.24 -2.00 -8.02
CA LEU A 25 -8.35 -2.87 -9.19
C LEU A 25 -7.19 -3.89 -9.31
N VAL A 26 -6.26 -3.94 -8.34
CA VAL A 26 -5.12 -4.87 -8.37
C VAL A 26 -5.39 -6.06 -7.43
N ILE A 27 -5.44 -7.27 -8.00
CA ILE A 27 -5.48 -8.51 -7.22
C ILE A 27 -4.08 -8.77 -6.69
N CYS A 28 -3.90 -8.57 -5.38
CA CYS A 28 -2.72 -9.07 -4.67
C CYS A 28 -2.83 -10.59 -4.63
N ALA A 29 -2.14 -11.30 -5.52
CA ALA A 29 -2.11 -12.75 -5.49
C ALA A 29 -1.53 -13.22 -4.14
N GLU A 30 -2.33 -13.94 -3.35
CA GLU A 30 -1.77 -14.83 -2.34
C GLU A 30 -1.00 -15.95 -3.08
N PRO A 31 0.13 -16.45 -2.53
CA PRO A 31 0.89 -17.53 -3.15
C PRO A 31 0.09 -18.84 -3.05
N GLY A 32 -0.85 -19.01 -3.97
CA GLY A 32 -1.60 -20.24 -4.21
C GLY A 32 -1.06 -20.99 -5.44
N PRO A 33 -1.61 -22.17 -5.76
CA PRO A 33 -1.08 -23.13 -6.74
C PRO A 33 -0.99 -22.65 -8.20
N LEU A 34 -1.27 -21.38 -8.46
CA LEU A 34 -1.05 -20.69 -9.75
C LEU A 34 0.42 -20.34 -10.00
N ASP A 35 1.30 -20.49 -9.00
CA ASP A 35 2.75 -20.21 -9.08
C ASP A 35 3.51 -21.12 -10.08
N SER A 36 2.86 -22.14 -10.63
CA SER A 36 3.45 -23.04 -11.63
C SER A 36 3.27 -22.59 -13.08
N ALA A 37 2.67 -21.43 -13.33
CA ALA A 37 2.55 -20.89 -14.67
C ALA A 37 2.99 -19.43 -14.66
N LEU A 38 4.22 -19.16 -15.10
CA LEU A 38 4.57 -18.16 -16.13
C LEU A 38 6.05 -17.75 -15.99
N ASP A 39 6.91 -18.46 -16.71
CA ASP A 39 8.31 -18.12 -17.02
C ASP A 39 8.44 -16.87 -17.93
N SER A 40 7.35 -16.12 -18.14
CA SER A 40 7.27 -15.00 -19.10
C SER A 40 6.92 -13.64 -18.49
N GLY A 41 6.77 -13.53 -17.16
CA GLY A 41 6.71 -12.23 -16.47
C GLY A 41 5.41 -11.43 -16.64
N GLU A 42 4.38 -11.93 -17.32
CA GLU A 42 3.06 -11.29 -17.38
C GLU A 42 1.95 -12.35 -17.21
N ALA A 43 1.20 -12.25 -16.12
CA ALA A 43 -0.02 -13.01 -15.90
C ALA A 43 -1.22 -12.06 -16.04
N VAL A 44 -1.86 -12.11 -17.20
CA VAL A 44 -3.14 -11.41 -17.44
C VAL A 44 -4.26 -12.42 -17.26
N VAL A 45 -5.04 -12.27 -16.18
CA VAL A 45 -6.26 -13.06 -15.97
C VAL A 45 -7.42 -12.28 -16.55
N PHE A 46 -8.00 -12.81 -17.63
CA PHE A 46 -9.24 -12.29 -18.20
C PHE A 46 -10.44 -12.87 -17.44
N ASN A 47 -11.18 -12.01 -16.78
CA ASN A 47 -12.57 -12.25 -16.41
C ASN A 47 -13.37 -11.09 -17.03
N ASP A 48 -14.45 -11.41 -17.75
CA ASP A 48 -15.14 -10.57 -18.76
C ASP A 48 -15.77 -9.23 -18.27
N ALA A 49 -15.27 -8.61 -17.20
CA ALA A 49 -15.77 -7.33 -16.71
C ALA A 49 -14.71 -6.35 -16.15
N MET A 50 -13.44 -6.76 -15.95
CA MET A 50 -12.41 -5.83 -15.46
C MET A 50 -11.01 -6.39 -15.75
N GLU A 51 -10.14 -5.56 -16.33
CA GLU A 51 -8.74 -5.91 -16.57
C GLU A 51 -7.98 -5.85 -15.24
N PHE A 52 -7.49 -7.01 -14.76
CA PHE A 52 -6.71 -7.10 -13.53
C PHE A 52 -5.23 -7.27 -13.86
N LYS A 53 -4.38 -6.41 -13.30
CA LYS A 53 -2.92 -6.56 -13.40
C LYS A 53 -2.39 -7.39 -12.24
N ILE A 54 -1.85 -8.57 -12.51
CA ILE A 54 -1.07 -9.34 -11.53
C ILE A 54 0.34 -8.74 -11.48
N MET A 55 0.82 -8.44 -10.29
CA MET A 55 2.15 -7.86 -10.05
C MET A 55 2.92 -8.77 -9.11
N SER A 56 4.18 -9.05 -9.43
CA SER A 56 5.12 -9.68 -8.52
C SER A 56 5.33 -8.82 -7.25
N VAL A 57 5.86 -9.42 -6.18
CA VAL A 57 6.17 -8.69 -4.93
C VAL A 57 7.12 -7.51 -5.17
N ALA A 58 8.10 -7.67 -6.07
CA ALA A 58 9.03 -6.61 -6.42
C ALA A 58 8.31 -5.44 -7.11
N GLU A 59 7.46 -5.73 -8.10
CA GLU A 59 6.69 -4.72 -8.81
C GLU A 59 5.69 -4.01 -7.87
N GLN A 60 5.05 -4.74 -6.97
CA GLN A 60 4.17 -4.16 -5.96
C GLN A 60 4.91 -3.15 -5.07
N LYS A 61 6.15 -3.46 -4.66
CA LYS A 61 6.99 -2.54 -3.88
C LYS A 61 7.39 -1.29 -4.67
N VAL A 62 7.75 -1.46 -5.95
CA VAL A 62 8.09 -0.32 -6.83
C VAL A 62 6.87 0.56 -7.10
N ALA A 63 5.71 -0.05 -7.35
CA ALA A 63 4.45 0.68 -7.54
C ALA A 63 4.04 1.44 -6.27
N ALA A 64 4.17 0.81 -5.10
CA ALA A 64 3.93 1.46 -3.81
C ALA A 64 4.82 2.68 -3.60
N LEU A 65 6.11 2.59 -3.93
CA LEU A 65 7.06 3.71 -3.90
C LEU A 65 6.64 4.87 -4.79
N LEU A 66 6.41 4.60 -6.08
CA LEU A 66 6.04 5.63 -7.06
C LEU A 66 4.71 6.29 -6.68
N PHE A 67 3.77 5.49 -6.18
CA PHE A 67 2.49 5.99 -5.71
C PHE A 67 2.62 6.85 -4.45
N LEU A 68 3.40 6.43 -3.47
CA LEU A 68 3.66 7.25 -2.28
C LEU A 68 4.31 8.58 -2.67
N GLN A 69 5.30 8.57 -3.57
CA GLN A 69 5.96 9.78 -4.07
C GLN A 69 4.99 10.77 -4.73
N SER A 70 3.99 10.29 -5.48
CA SER A 70 2.98 11.16 -6.11
C SER A 70 2.09 11.90 -5.09
N HIS A 71 2.09 11.45 -3.83
CA HIS A 71 1.36 12.08 -2.73
C HIS A 71 2.22 13.09 -1.94
N SER A 72 3.47 13.32 -2.36
CA SER A 72 4.44 14.23 -1.72
C SER A 72 4.61 13.94 -0.22
N PRO A 73 5.15 12.76 0.14
CA PRO A 73 5.32 12.36 1.53
C PRO A 73 6.47 13.15 2.15
N CYS A 74 6.28 13.62 3.38
CA CYS A 74 7.35 14.24 4.18
C CYS A 74 7.82 13.23 5.22
N PHE A 75 9.13 13.08 5.40
CA PHE A 75 9.71 12.13 6.34
C PHE A 75 10.58 12.83 7.38
N GLU A 76 10.52 12.34 8.61
CA GLU A 76 11.34 12.80 9.74
C GLU A 76 11.85 11.56 10.49
N VAL A 77 13.18 11.40 10.57
CA VAL A 77 13.81 10.30 11.30
C VAL A 77 13.86 10.66 12.77
N THR A 78 13.58 9.71 13.66
CA THR A 78 13.67 9.95 15.11
C THR A 78 15.12 10.20 15.54
N GLU A 79 15.32 10.95 16.63
CA GLU A 79 16.66 11.32 17.12
C GLU A 79 17.54 10.11 17.43
N ASP A 80 16.92 9.01 17.88
CA ASP A 80 17.56 7.73 18.21
C ASP A 80 17.72 6.80 16.99
N GLN A 81 17.27 7.20 15.80
CA GLN A 81 17.19 6.37 14.59
C GLN A 81 16.36 5.09 14.76
N GLY A 82 15.51 5.02 15.79
CA GLY A 82 14.62 3.90 16.08
C GLY A 82 13.41 3.80 15.14
N GLY A 83 13.13 4.84 14.36
CA GLY A 83 12.11 4.80 13.31
C GLY A 83 11.95 6.10 12.53
N VAL A 84 10.85 6.18 11.80
CA VAL A 84 10.54 7.27 10.87
C VAL A 84 9.09 7.70 11.06
N TYR A 85 8.87 9.00 11.19
CA TYR A 85 7.57 9.62 11.00
C TYR A 85 7.39 9.98 9.54
N CYS A 86 6.24 9.64 8.97
CA CYS A 86 5.83 10.08 7.65
C CYS A 86 4.56 10.90 7.75
N MET A 87 4.49 12.00 7.00
CA MET A 87 3.28 12.78 6.78
C MET A 87 2.86 12.67 5.32
N VAL A 88 1.62 12.24 5.10
CA VAL A 88 0.94 12.24 3.81
C VAL A 88 -0.28 13.14 3.91
N LYS A 89 -0.27 14.26 3.18
CA LYS A 89 -1.28 15.33 3.30
C LYS A 89 -1.41 15.83 4.75
N ARG A 90 -2.48 15.46 5.46
CA ARG A 90 -2.77 15.88 6.84
C ARG A 90 -2.76 14.70 7.82
N SER A 91 -2.22 13.56 7.40
CA SER A 91 -2.17 12.36 8.22
C SER A 91 -0.72 11.96 8.43
N GLN A 92 -0.36 11.74 9.70
CA GLN A 92 0.98 11.39 10.11
C GLN A 92 0.96 9.98 10.72
N ALA A 93 2.00 9.18 10.44
CA ALA A 93 2.19 7.89 11.07
C ALA A 93 3.65 7.63 11.38
N PHE A 94 3.88 6.82 12.41
CA PHE A 94 5.17 6.23 12.73
C PHE A 94 5.32 4.84 12.10
N GLY A 95 6.51 4.53 11.62
CA GLY A 95 6.92 3.19 11.22
C GLY A 95 8.40 2.95 11.47
N LYS A 96 8.81 1.68 11.50
CA LYS A 96 10.22 1.29 11.69
C LYS A 96 11.14 1.72 10.55
N ASP A 97 10.57 1.95 9.37
CA ASP A 97 11.26 2.38 8.17
C ASP A 97 10.36 3.32 7.33
N PHE A 98 10.95 3.93 6.30
CA PHE A 98 10.26 4.88 5.42
C PHE A 98 9.03 4.27 4.72
N PHE A 99 9.06 2.99 4.38
CA PHE A 99 7.94 2.34 3.70
C PHE A 99 6.79 2.10 4.66
N GLU A 100 7.09 1.55 5.84
CA GLU A 100 6.10 1.29 6.88
C GLU A 100 5.40 2.59 7.30
N ALA A 101 6.19 3.64 7.55
CA ALA A 101 5.67 4.96 7.90
C ALA A 101 4.80 5.53 6.76
N GLY A 102 5.26 5.44 5.51
CA GLY A 102 4.52 5.93 4.35
C GLY A 102 3.19 5.21 4.11
N MET A 103 3.19 3.87 4.19
CA MET A 103 1.98 3.06 4.01
C MET A 103 0.95 3.35 5.11
N ARG A 104 1.36 3.45 6.37
CA ARG A 104 0.48 3.80 7.48
C ARG A 104 -0.08 5.22 7.34
N ALA A 105 0.76 6.19 7.01
CA ALA A 105 0.33 7.57 6.81
C ALA A 105 -0.69 7.69 5.68
N TYR A 106 -0.51 6.93 4.59
CA TYR A 106 -1.47 6.87 3.49
C TYR A 106 -2.80 6.23 3.91
N LEU A 107 -2.77 5.10 4.63
CA LEU A 107 -3.98 4.45 5.13
C LEU A 107 -4.77 5.37 6.07
N LEU A 108 -4.09 6.11 6.94
CA LEU A 108 -4.73 7.12 7.79
C LEU A 108 -5.33 8.25 6.95
N TYR A 109 -4.63 8.72 5.92
CA TYR A 109 -5.17 9.73 5.01
C TYR A 109 -6.47 9.25 4.35
N VAL A 110 -6.52 8.01 3.87
CA VAL A 110 -7.73 7.43 3.26
C VAL A 110 -8.85 7.27 4.29
N ALA A 111 -8.54 6.76 5.49
CA ALA A 111 -9.50 6.59 6.57
C ALA A 111 -10.12 7.90 7.04
N ASN A 112 -9.36 9.00 6.99
CA ASN A 112 -9.79 10.33 7.39
C ASN A 112 -10.43 11.15 6.27
N LYS A 113 -10.55 10.61 5.05
CA LYS A 113 -11.32 11.30 4.01
C LYS A 113 -12.79 11.33 4.45
N PRO A 114 -13.43 12.51 4.52
CA PRO A 114 -14.88 12.55 4.63
C PRO A 114 -15.44 11.77 3.44
N GLU A 115 -16.34 10.82 3.69
CA GLU A 115 -17.03 10.10 2.63
C GLU A 115 -17.50 11.13 1.60
N GLN A 116 -16.99 11.04 0.38
CA GLN A 116 -17.63 11.78 -0.71
C GLN A 116 -19.01 11.14 -0.84
N SER A 117 -20.02 11.78 -0.24
CA SER A 117 -21.41 11.46 -0.53
C SER A 117 -21.56 11.45 -2.05
N PRO A 118 -22.07 10.37 -2.64
CA PRO A 118 -22.36 10.36 -4.07
C PRO A 118 -23.32 11.50 -4.35
N ARG A 119 -22.92 12.42 -5.21
CA ARG A 119 -23.81 13.39 -5.86
C ARG A 119 -24.35 12.78 -7.14
#